data_AF-A0A6C0B2G2-F1
#
_entry.id   AF-A0A6C0B2G2-F1
#
_cell.length_a   1.000
_cell.length_b   1.000
_cell.length_c   1.000
_cell.angle_alpha   90.00
_cell.angle_beta   90.00
_cell.angle_gamma   90.00
#
_symmetry.space_group_name_H-M   'P 1'
#
loop_
_entity.id
_entity.type
_entity.pdbx_description
1 polymer ?
#
loop_
_entity_poly.entity_id
_entity_poly.type
_entity_poly.pdbx_seq_one_letter_code
_entity_poly.pdbx_strand_id
1 'polypeptide(L)'
;MFEVLNYTAANPREYTYLGIGSKNRTNDLAKFTADLDQILPCFLNDVKKTIRAIHFDPEFSRDYNFLNSYFKAKGFMNDGNIWISKDFRIEVIICPRMFDLEDNFIHSLVTQTIQQKGQLVVQMFTGHELSNTFRKLYGQFEGRDKEYIRQNVLFDITYGANCHCMTNMAENAPMLDKNGKFINFLLFNEVEILQSIGIHPKMNKLIENQVMKNLSTVLNEDHVNYRRAIRGEELMFLNKPYGTNPEDIMNSLLTSVREILNILNKLGSLTEEKKALFETYSRNYREMDMYKWYADMTKLYK
;
A
#
# COMPACT_ATOMS: atom_id res chain seq x y z
N MET A 1 -19.36 -9.23 -14.23
CA MET A 1 -17.90 -8.99 -14.29
C MET A 1 -17.24 -9.75 -15.44
N PHE A 2 -17.73 -10.94 -15.79
CA PHE A 2 -17.26 -11.77 -16.92
C PHE A 2 -17.20 -11.07 -18.28
N GLU A 3 -18.21 -10.26 -18.64
CA GLU A 3 -18.22 -9.51 -19.91
C GLU A 3 -17.02 -8.56 -20.05
N VAL A 4 -16.60 -7.93 -18.94
CA VAL A 4 -15.42 -7.05 -18.93
C VAL A 4 -14.17 -7.88 -19.18
N LEU A 5 -14.03 -9.04 -18.53
CA LEU A 5 -12.88 -9.94 -18.74
C LEU A 5 -12.79 -10.45 -20.19
N ASN A 6 -13.93 -10.77 -20.80
CA ASN A 6 -13.95 -11.21 -22.20
C ASN A 6 -13.56 -10.06 -23.13
N TYR A 7 -14.09 -8.87 -22.89
CA TYR A 7 -13.74 -7.68 -23.65
C TYR A 7 -12.25 -7.33 -23.52
N THR A 8 -11.70 -7.41 -22.31
CA THR A 8 -10.29 -7.09 -22.04
C THR A 8 -9.33 -8.10 -22.62
N ALA A 9 -9.74 -9.36 -22.70
CA ALA A 9 -9.00 -10.41 -23.40
C ALA A 9 -8.97 -10.18 -24.92
N ALA A 10 -10.10 -9.77 -25.51
CA ALA A 10 -10.22 -9.53 -26.94
C ALA A 10 -9.52 -8.22 -27.39
N ASN A 11 -9.43 -7.23 -26.51
CA ASN A 11 -8.84 -5.92 -26.78
C ASN A 11 -7.68 -5.66 -25.80
N PRO A 12 -6.50 -6.26 -25.96
CA PRO A 12 -5.41 -6.12 -25.00
C PRO A 12 -4.89 -4.67 -24.96
N ARG A 13 -4.49 -4.23 -23.76
CA ARG A 13 -3.82 -2.94 -23.51
C ARG A 13 -2.60 -3.19 -22.64
N GLU A 14 -1.55 -2.43 -22.85
CA GLU A 14 -0.26 -2.65 -22.18
C GLU A 14 -0.24 -2.19 -20.71
N TYR A 15 -1.18 -1.33 -20.31
CA TYR A 15 -1.31 -0.82 -18.96
C TYR A 15 -2.78 -0.77 -18.55
N THR A 16 -3.14 -1.40 -17.44
CA THR A 16 -4.48 -1.40 -16.88
C THR A 16 -4.50 -0.71 -15.53
N TYR A 17 -5.41 0.22 -15.34
CA TYR A 17 -5.75 0.83 -14.06
C TYR A 17 -7.16 0.39 -13.66
N LEU A 18 -7.29 -0.25 -12.51
CA LEU A 18 -8.57 -0.68 -11.94
C LEU A 18 -8.90 0.23 -10.75
N GLY A 19 -9.90 1.10 -10.90
CA GLY A 19 -10.44 1.94 -9.84
C GLY A 19 -11.70 1.32 -9.23
N ILE A 20 -11.70 1.12 -7.92
CA ILE A 20 -12.83 0.56 -7.16
C ILE A 20 -13.35 1.64 -6.20
N GLY A 21 -14.65 1.97 -6.30
CA GLY A 21 -15.26 3.07 -5.54
C GLY A 21 -14.79 4.45 -6.02
N SER A 22 -14.47 4.58 -7.31
CA SER A 22 -13.77 5.73 -7.92
C SER A 22 -14.71 6.82 -8.42
N LYS A 23 -15.97 6.86 -7.95
CA LYS A 23 -16.93 7.90 -8.33
C LYS A 23 -16.36 9.30 -8.10
N ASN A 24 -16.69 10.22 -9.02
CA ASN A 24 -16.39 11.64 -8.88
C ASN A 24 -16.93 12.19 -7.54
N ARG A 25 -16.07 12.91 -6.82
CA ARG A 25 -16.38 13.48 -5.49
C ARG A 25 -17.26 14.73 -5.54
N THR A 26 -17.39 15.31 -6.72
CA THR A 26 -18.19 16.51 -6.98
C THR A 26 -18.86 16.37 -8.34
N ASN A 27 -20.11 16.83 -8.44
CA ASN A 27 -20.84 16.90 -9.71
C ASN A 27 -20.57 18.21 -10.46
N ASP A 28 -19.79 19.12 -9.87
CA ASP A 28 -19.32 20.35 -10.51
C ASP A 28 -17.96 20.08 -11.18
N LEU A 29 -17.97 20.03 -12.51
CA LEU A 29 -16.78 19.79 -13.33
C LEU A 29 -15.70 20.86 -13.11
N ALA A 30 -16.07 22.11 -12.82
CA ALA A 30 -15.10 23.18 -12.57
C ALA A 30 -14.33 22.98 -11.25
N LYS A 31 -14.93 22.26 -10.29
CA LYS A 31 -14.30 21.89 -9.02
C LYS A 31 -13.62 20.53 -9.08
N PHE A 32 -13.73 19.80 -10.19
CA PHE A 32 -13.10 18.48 -10.34
C PHE A 32 -11.65 18.63 -10.81
N THR A 33 -10.79 18.89 -9.83
CA THR A 33 -9.36 19.13 -9.99
C THR A 33 -8.54 17.82 -10.07
N ALA A 34 -7.26 17.91 -10.45
CA ALA A 34 -6.41 16.74 -10.67
C ALA A 34 -6.16 15.88 -9.41
N ASP A 35 -6.19 16.48 -8.22
CA ASP A 35 -6.15 15.81 -6.91
C ASP A 35 -7.41 14.98 -6.64
N LEU A 36 -8.55 15.35 -7.21
CA LEU A 36 -9.83 14.65 -7.07
C LEU A 36 -10.08 13.62 -8.19
N ASP A 37 -9.30 13.64 -9.27
CA ASP A 37 -9.53 12.83 -10.46
C ASP A 37 -9.14 11.37 -10.25
N GLN A 38 -10.06 10.60 -9.66
CA GLN A 38 -9.95 9.15 -9.51
C GLN A 38 -10.28 8.38 -10.80
N ILE A 39 -10.87 9.04 -11.80
CA ILE A 39 -11.31 8.40 -13.05
C ILE A 39 -10.14 8.31 -14.04
N LEU A 40 -9.41 9.41 -14.22
CA LEU A 40 -8.15 9.46 -14.96
C LEU A 40 -7.08 10.13 -14.09
N PRO A 41 -6.51 9.38 -13.14
CA PRO A 41 -5.42 9.88 -12.30
C PRO A 41 -4.30 10.50 -13.13
N CYS A 42 -3.76 11.63 -12.70
CA CYS A 42 -2.83 12.41 -13.50
C CYS A 42 -1.55 11.63 -13.86
N PHE A 43 -1.13 10.66 -13.04
CA PHE A 43 0.04 9.81 -13.33
C PHE A 43 -0.12 8.98 -14.61
N LEU A 44 -1.36 8.74 -15.08
CA LEU A 44 -1.59 8.01 -16.34
C LEU A 44 -1.10 8.79 -17.56
N ASN A 45 -0.98 10.11 -17.48
CA ASN A 45 -0.44 10.93 -18.57
C ASN A 45 1.03 10.57 -18.86
N ASP A 46 1.77 10.19 -17.83
CA ASP A 46 3.21 9.86 -17.90
C ASP A 46 3.45 8.43 -18.42
N VAL A 47 2.42 7.59 -18.48
CA VAL A 47 2.50 6.19 -18.90
C VAL A 47 2.55 6.09 -20.44
N LYS A 48 3.73 5.95 -21.03
CA LYS A 48 3.97 5.87 -22.49
C LYS A 48 3.54 4.53 -23.13
N LYS A 49 2.31 4.09 -22.86
CA LYS A 49 1.72 2.82 -23.30
C LYS A 49 0.27 3.03 -23.72
N THR A 50 -0.32 2.01 -24.34
CA THR A 50 -1.78 1.90 -24.44
C THR A 50 -2.39 1.60 -23.07
N ILE A 51 -3.43 2.35 -22.68
CA ILE A 51 -3.98 2.36 -21.33
C ILE A 51 -5.45 1.94 -21.35
N ARG A 52 -5.82 1.07 -20.43
CA ARG A 52 -7.20 0.83 -20.03
C ARG A 52 -7.41 1.27 -18.59
N ALA A 53 -8.42 2.09 -18.34
CA ALA A 53 -8.96 2.32 -17.01
C ALA A 53 -10.30 1.58 -16.88
N ILE A 54 -10.48 0.79 -15.82
CA ILE A 54 -11.73 0.09 -15.52
C ILE A 54 -12.21 0.59 -14.18
N HIS A 55 -13.44 1.08 -14.12
CA HIS A 55 -14.00 1.66 -12.90
C HIS A 55 -15.23 0.92 -12.45
N PHE A 56 -15.25 0.51 -11.18
CA PHE A 56 -16.39 -0.12 -10.55
C PHE A 56 -16.92 0.76 -9.42
N ASP A 57 -18.12 1.29 -9.61
CA ASP A 57 -18.85 2.02 -8.56
C ASP A 57 -20.35 2.04 -8.91
N PRO A 58 -21.26 1.55 -8.04
CA PRO A 58 -22.70 1.60 -8.31
C PRO A 58 -23.23 3.03 -8.51
N GLU A 59 -22.56 4.04 -7.94
CA GLU A 59 -22.99 5.43 -8.04
C GLU A 59 -22.83 6.04 -9.44
N PHE A 60 -22.02 5.45 -10.33
CA PHE A 60 -21.95 5.90 -11.72
C PHE A 60 -23.29 5.81 -12.45
N SER A 61 -24.22 4.96 -11.99
CA SER A 61 -25.59 4.88 -12.54
C SER A 61 -26.36 6.19 -12.44
N ARG A 62 -26.00 7.08 -11.50
CA ARG A 62 -26.68 8.35 -11.25
C ARG A 62 -26.02 9.56 -11.91
N ASP A 63 -24.78 9.44 -12.36
CA ASP A 63 -23.93 10.57 -12.75
C ASP A 63 -23.47 10.53 -14.21
N TYR A 64 -24.23 9.88 -15.09
CA TYR A 64 -23.92 9.82 -16.53
C TYR A 64 -23.72 11.19 -17.17
N ASN A 65 -24.48 12.21 -16.73
CA ASN A 65 -24.33 13.59 -17.22
C ASN A 65 -22.96 14.19 -16.86
N PHE A 66 -22.48 13.96 -15.64
CA PHE A 66 -21.16 14.41 -15.23
C PHE A 66 -20.07 13.73 -16.08
N LEU A 67 -20.13 12.40 -16.21
CA LEU A 67 -19.17 11.62 -17.00
C LEU A 67 -19.14 12.11 -18.45
N ASN A 68 -20.29 12.35 -19.07
CA ASN A 68 -20.37 12.85 -20.43
C ASN A 68 -19.69 14.22 -20.60
N SER A 69 -19.97 15.15 -19.70
CA SER A 69 -19.32 16.48 -19.69
C SER A 69 -17.82 16.37 -19.46
N TYR A 70 -17.39 15.55 -18.50
CA TYR A 70 -15.99 15.30 -18.15
C TYR A 70 -15.20 14.73 -19.33
N PHE A 71 -15.69 13.66 -19.96
CA PHE A 71 -15.02 13.00 -21.08
C PHE A 71 -15.01 13.87 -22.35
N LYS A 72 -16.11 14.58 -22.65
CA LYS A 72 -16.16 15.53 -23.77
C LYS A 72 -15.17 16.67 -23.59
N ALA A 73 -15.04 17.23 -22.39
CA ALA A 73 -14.06 18.28 -22.10
C ALA A 73 -12.61 17.81 -22.35
N LYS A 74 -12.33 16.51 -22.17
CA LYS A 74 -11.03 15.88 -22.48
C LYS A 74 -10.96 15.31 -23.90
N GLY A 75 -12.00 15.49 -24.72
CA GLY A 75 -12.05 15.06 -26.11
C GLY A 75 -12.27 13.56 -26.34
N PHE A 76 -12.71 12.80 -25.33
CA PHE A 76 -13.01 11.39 -25.48
C PHE A 76 -14.30 11.17 -26.31
N MET A 77 -14.31 10.07 -27.06
CA MET A 77 -15.47 9.56 -27.78
C MET A 77 -16.21 8.54 -26.90
N ASN A 78 -17.54 8.48 -27.01
CA ASN A 78 -18.37 7.53 -26.27
C ASN A 78 -18.75 6.34 -27.17
N ASP A 79 -18.62 5.13 -26.64
CA ASP A 79 -19.21 3.90 -27.16
C ASP A 79 -19.90 3.15 -25.99
N GLY A 80 -21.11 3.59 -25.66
CA GLY A 80 -21.90 3.09 -24.54
C GLY A 80 -21.24 3.38 -23.19
N ASN A 81 -20.76 2.32 -22.53
CA ASN A 81 -20.05 2.39 -21.24
C ASN A 81 -18.54 2.54 -21.38
N ILE A 82 -18.03 2.65 -22.62
CA ILE A 82 -16.62 2.77 -22.94
C ILE A 82 -16.35 4.17 -23.49
N TRP A 83 -15.31 4.82 -22.99
CA TRP A 83 -14.84 6.12 -23.44
C TRP A 83 -13.43 5.99 -23.99
N ILE A 84 -13.18 6.53 -25.17
CA ILE A 84 -11.90 6.34 -25.88
C ILE A 84 -11.31 7.70 -26.24
N SER A 85 -10.03 7.93 -25.94
CA SER A 85 -9.33 9.15 -26.33
C SER A 85 -9.21 9.24 -27.86
N LYS A 86 -9.08 10.46 -28.41
CA LYS A 86 -9.03 10.67 -29.88
C LYS A 86 -7.88 9.94 -30.58
N ASP A 87 -6.77 9.77 -29.87
CA ASP A 87 -5.58 9.05 -30.34
C ASP A 87 -5.65 7.54 -30.06
N PHE A 88 -6.78 7.04 -29.54
CA PHE A 88 -7.02 5.65 -29.15
C PHE A 88 -6.05 5.09 -28.11
N ARG A 89 -5.23 5.95 -27.47
CA ARG A 89 -4.25 5.54 -26.47
C ARG A 89 -4.91 5.13 -25.16
N ILE A 90 -5.94 5.86 -24.72
CA ILE A 90 -6.61 5.66 -23.43
C ILE A 90 -8.04 5.22 -23.67
N GLU A 91 -8.43 4.14 -23.01
CA GLU A 91 -9.79 3.64 -22.97
C GLU A 91 -10.26 3.58 -21.52
N VAL A 92 -11.49 3.99 -21.25
CA VAL A 92 -12.10 3.99 -19.92
C VAL A 92 -13.41 3.22 -19.95
N ILE A 93 -13.50 2.16 -19.17
CA ILE A 93 -14.69 1.32 -19.03
C ILE A 93 -15.37 1.66 -17.70
N ILE A 94 -16.60 2.15 -17.77
CA ILE A 94 -17.42 2.46 -16.59
C ILE A 94 -18.34 1.28 -16.29
N CYS A 95 -18.17 0.67 -15.12
CA CYS A 95 -19.00 -0.41 -14.61
C CYS A 95 -19.86 0.12 -13.45
N PRO A 96 -21.14 0.49 -13.67
CA PRO A 96 -22.02 1.03 -12.64
C PRO A 96 -22.55 -0.07 -11.71
N ARG A 97 -21.66 -0.80 -11.05
CA ARG A 97 -21.99 -1.91 -10.14
C ARG A 97 -20.96 -2.00 -9.01
N MET A 98 -21.38 -2.61 -7.90
CA MET A 98 -20.50 -2.91 -6.79
C MET A 98 -19.39 -3.88 -7.21
N PHE A 99 -18.18 -3.64 -6.71
CA PHE A 99 -17.07 -4.55 -6.88
C PHE A 99 -17.07 -5.55 -5.73
N ASP A 100 -16.98 -6.84 -6.06
CA ASP A 100 -16.83 -7.90 -5.08
C ASP A 100 -15.37 -8.37 -5.06
N LEU A 101 -14.69 -8.18 -3.92
CA LEU A 101 -13.30 -8.60 -3.74
C LEU A 101 -13.16 -10.13 -3.59
N GLU A 102 -14.25 -10.83 -3.27
CA GLU A 102 -14.29 -12.29 -3.20
C GLU A 102 -14.49 -12.94 -4.58
N ASP A 103 -14.92 -12.17 -5.59
CA ASP A 103 -15.04 -12.64 -6.97
C ASP A 103 -13.65 -12.93 -7.57
N ASN A 104 -13.57 -13.98 -8.38
CA ASN A 104 -12.36 -14.39 -9.10
C ASN A 104 -11.91 -13.37 -10.16
N PHE A 105 -12.63 -12.26 -10.33
CA PHE A 105 -12.34 -11.22 -11.31
C PHE A 105 -10.90 -10.69 -11.20
N ILE A 106 -10.43 -10.35 -9.99
CA ILE A 106 -9.06 -9.82 -9.82
C ILE A 106 -8.02 -10.87 -10.22
N HIS A 107 -8.22 -12.12 -9.80
CA HIS A 107 -7.33 -13.21 -10.16
C HIS A 107 -7.27 -13.37 -11.68
N SER A 108 -8.41 -13.42 -12.35
CA SER A 108 -8.49 -13.49 -13.81
C SER A 108 -7.84 -12.30 -14.50
N LEU A 109 -8.02 -11.08 -13.98
CA LEU A 109 -7.40 -9.88 -14.53
C LEU A 109 -5.87 -9.90 -14.39
N VAL A 110 -5.35 -10.39 -13.26
CA VAL A 110 -3.91 -10.61 -13.05
C VAL A 110 -3.38 -11.68 -14.01
N THR A 111 -4.09 -12.79 -14.17
CA THR A 111 -3.72 -13.83 -15.15
C THR A 111 -3.66 -13.27 -16.57
N GLN A 112 -4.66 -12.48 -16.99
CA GLN A 112 -4.65 -11.80 -18.29
C GLN A 112 -3.46 -10.84 -18.42
N THR A 113 -3.16 -10.08 -17.36
CA THR A 113 -2.02 -9.15 -17.33
C THR A 113 -0.69 -9.87 -17.60
N ILE A 114 -0.49 -11.04 -16.97
CA ILE A 114 0.69 -11.89 -17.19
C ILE A 114 0.74 -12.35 -18.65
N GLN A 115 -0.36 -12.92 -19.16
CA GLN A 115 -0.44 -13.46 -20.52
C GLN A 115 -0.17 -12.39 -21.58
N GLN A 116 -0.69 -11.17 -21.35
CA GLN A 116 -0.54 -10.03 -22.25
C GLN A 116 0.79 -9.29 -22.06
N LYS A 117 1.60 -9.67 -21.07
CA LYS A 117 2.82 -8.98 -20.66
C LYS A 117 2.57 -7.48 -20.34
N GLY A 118 1.41 -7.17 -19.78
CA GLY A 118 1.00 -5.82 -19.41
C GLY A 118 1.37 -5.41 -17.97
N GLN A 119 0.98 -4.20 -17.58
CA GLN A 119 1.03 -3.74 -16.19
C GLN A 119 -0.38 -3.54 -15.64
N LEU A 120 -0.55 -3.77 -14.33
CA LEU A 120 -1.82 -3.58 -13.64
C LEU A 120 -1.61 -2.75 -12.38
N VAL A 121 -2.42 -1.71 -12.21
CA VAL A 121 -2.59 -0.99 -10.95
C VAL A 121 -4.01 -1.18 -10.46
N VAL A 122 -4.18 -1.64 -9.22
CA VAL A 122 -5.49 -1.74 -8.56
C VAL A 122 -5.54 -0.73 -7.44
N GLN A 123 -6.51 0.19 -7.48
CA GLN A 123 -6.73 1.18 -6.43
C GLN A 123 -8.17 1.09 -5.93
N MET A 124 -8.32 1.10 -4.61
CA MET A 124 -9.61 1.19 -3.95
C MET A 124 -9.73 2.48 -3.15
N PHE A 125 -10.92 3.06 -3.19
CA PHE A 125 -11.24 4.35 -2.57
C PHE A 125 -12.40 4.25 -1.57
N THR A 126 -12.77 3.04 -1.18
CA THR A 126 -13.85 2.77 -0.21
C THR A 126 -13.39 2.82 1.25
N GLY A 127 -12.09 3.03 1.51
CA GLY A 127 -11.50 2.98 2.86
C GLY A 127 -10.97 1.60 3.26
N HIS A 128 -11.18 0.56 2.45
CA HIS A 128 -10.65 -0.77 2.73
C HIS A 128 -9.20 -0.90 2.22
N GLU A 129 -8.34 -1.57 3.00
CA GLU A 129 -6.93 -1.75 2.67
C GLU A 129 -6.72 -2.99 1.77
N LEU A 130 -6.02 -2.82 0.65
CA LEU A 130 -5.78 -3.92 -0.31
C LEU A 130 -4.59 -4.82 0.05
N SER A 131 -3.75 -4.44 1.01
CA SER A 131 -2.48 -5.12 1.30
C SER A 131 -2.64 -6.62 1.59
N ASN A 132 -3.61 -6.99 2.44
CA ASN A 132 -3.86 -8.39 2.78
C ASN A 132 -4.43 -9.16 1.60
N THR A 133 -5.34 -8.57 0.83
CA THR A 133 -5.91 -9.16 -0.38
C THR A 133 -4.82 -9.43 -1.41
N PHE A 134 -3.92 -8.45 -1.62
CA PHE A 134 -2.82 -8.60 -2.56
C PHE A 134 -1.85 -9.71 -2.14
N ARG A 135 -1.44 -9.76 -0.86
CA ARG A 135 -0.55 -10.81 -0.35
C ARG A 135 -1.15 -12.22 -0.47
N LYS A 136 -2.44 -12.37 -0.17
CA LYS A 136 -3.15 -13.65 -0.34
C LYS A 136 -3.17 -14.07 -1.81
N LEU A 137 -3.55 -13.17 -2.72
CA LEU A 137 -3.57 -13.43 -4.16
C LEU A 137 -2.17 -13.79 -4.68
N TYR A 138 -1.16 -13.00 -4.32
CA TYR A 138 0.24 -13.24 -4.69
C TYR A 138 0.75 -14.62 -4.22
N GLY A 139 0.28 -15.10 -3.07
CA GLY A 139 0.58 -16.42 -2.54
C GLY A 139 0.07 -17.59 -3.39
N GLN A 140 -0.91 -17.35 -4.26
CA GLN A 140 -1.50 -18.38 -5.15
C GLN A 140 -0.69 -18.61 -6.43
N PHE A 141 0.28 -17.74 -6.74
CA PHE A 141 1.13 -17.85 -7.92
C PHE A 141 2.51 -18.41 -7.56
N GLU A 142 3.16 -19.06 -8.53
CA GLU A 142 4.47 -19.69 -8.38
C GLU A 142 5.42 -19.34 -9.54
N GLY A 143 6.72 -19.60 -9.31
CA GLY A 143 7.76 -19.47 -10.33
C GLY A 143 7.80 -18.10 -11.03
N ARG A 144 7.80 -18.12 -12.36
CA ARG A 144 7.94 -16.91 -13.19
C ARG A 144 6.75 -15.97 -13.10
N ASP A 145 5.55 -16.49 -12.89
CA ASP A 145 4.34 -15.68 -12.79
C ASP A 145 4.34 -14.86 -11.49
N LYS A 146 4.81 -15.48 -10.39
CA LYS A 146 5.00 -14.80 -9.12
C LYS A 146 5.97 -13.61 -9.25
N GLU A 147 7.14 -13.83 -9.86
CA GLU A 147 8.10 -12.74 -10.10
C GLU A 147 7.53 -11.67 -11.05
N TYR A 148 6.74 -12.08 -12.05
CA TYR A 148 6.08 -11.14 -12.95
C TYR A 148 5.12 -10.21 -12.21
N ILE A 149 4.26 -10.77 -11.35
CA ILE A 149 3.32 -10.01 -10.51
C ILE A 149 4.09 -9.03 -9.64
N ARG A 150 5.16 -9.50 -8.99
CA ARG A 150 6.02 -8.67 -8.15
C ARG A 150 6.57 -7.43 -8.87
N GLN A 151 6.75 -7.47 -10.18
CA GLN A 151 7.34 -6.36 -10.94
C GLN A 151 6.33 -5.54 -11.77
N ASN A 152 5.13 -6.07 -12.03
CA ASN A 152 4.20 -5.48 -13.02
C ASN A 152 2.75 -5.36 -12.52
N VAL A 153 2.45 -5.81 -11.30
CA VAL A 153 1.13 -5.67 -10.68
C VAL A 153 1.28 -4.94 -9.36
N LEU A 154 0.60 -3.82 -9.18
CA LEU A 154 0.61 -3.01 -7.96
C LEU A 154 -0.80 -2.90 -7.41
N PHE A 155 -0.97 -3.24 -6.13
CA PHE A 155 -2.18 -2.95 -5.39
C PHE A 155 -1.90 -1.79 -4.45
N ASP A 156 -2.76 -0.78 -4.51
CA ASP A 156 -2.71 0.44 -3.73
C ASP A 156 -1.45 1.29 -3.95
N ILE A 157 -1.58 2.36 -4.75
CA ILE A 157 -0.48 3.31 -5.02
C ILE A 157 -0.09 4.15 -3.79
N THR A 158 -0.91 4.09 -2.74
CA THR A 158 -0.63 4.72 -1.45
C THR A 158 0.09 3.79 -0.48
N TYR A 159 0.22 2.50 -0.84
CA TYR A 159 0.89 1.49 -0.03
C TYR A 159 0.31 1.40 1.40
N GLY A 160 -1.03 1.47 1.51
CA GLY A 160 -1.76 1.42 2.78
C GLY A 160 -1.82 2.75 3.55
N ALA A 161 -1.18 3.82 3.07
CA ALA A 161 -1.13 5.09 3.80
C ALA A 161 -2.38 5.96 3.65
N ASN A 162 -3.13 5.84 2.54
CA ASN A 162 -4.25 6.73 2.22
C ASN A 162 -5.27 6.05 1.28
N CYS A 163 -5.97 5.02 1.78
CA CYS A 163 -6.95 4.23 1.03
C CYS A 163 -8.40 4.73 1.14
N HIS A 164 -8.61 5.97 1.61
CA HIS A 164 -9.94 6.54 1.80
C HIS A 164 -10.46 7.28 0.56
N CYS A 165 -11.75 7.65 0.57
CA CYS A 165 -12.40 8.34 -0.55
C CYS A 165 -11.83 9.72 -0.88
N MET A 166 -10.83 10.22 -0.13
CA MET A 166 -10.21 11.54 -0.27
C MET A 166 -8.71 11.47 -0.64
N THR A 167 -8.22 10.32 -1.14
CA THR A 167 -6.84 10.19 -1.65
C THR A 167 -6.51 11.30 -2.65
N ASN A 168 -5.43 12.04 -2.44
CA ASN A 168 -4.96 13.07 -3.39
C ASN A 168 -4.24 12.37 -4.56
N MET A 169 -4.84 12.39 -5.76
CA MET A 169 -4.28 11.74 -6.94
C MET A 169 -3.11 12.49 -7.56
N ALA A 170 -2.92 13.78 -7.26
CA ALA A 170 -1.78 14.57 -7.72
C ALA A 170 -0.49 14.25 -6.94
N GLU A 171 -0.61 13.75 -5.71
CA GLU A 171 0.53 13.39 -4.86
C GLU A 171 0.90 11.90 -4.95
N ASN A 172 0.06 11.09 -5.61
CA ASN A 172 0.21 9.65 -5.62
C ASN A 172 0.35 9.10 -7.04
N ALA A 173 1.50 8.49 -7.29
CA ALA A 173 1.79 7.68 -8.45
C ALA A 173 2.47 6.37 -8.03
N PRO A 174 2.41 5.32 -8.86
CA PRO A 174 3.24 4.13 -8.68
C PRO A 174 4.73 4.48 -8.60
N MET A 175 5.45 3.91 -7.63
CA MET A 175 6.92 4.00 -7.62
C MET A 175 7.48 3.02 -8.65
N LEU A 176 8.39 3.51 -9.50
CA LEU A 176 9.01 2.73 -10.57
C LEU A 176 10.52 2.62 -10.37
N ASP A 177 11.08 1.47 -10.72
CA ASP A 177 12.52 1.30 -10.88
C ASP A 177 13.01 1.92 -12.20
N LYS A 178 14.32 1.88 -12.43
CA LYS A 178 14.96 2.37 -13.67
C LYS A 178 14.48 1.67 -14.95
N ASN A 179 13.87 0.49 -14.83
CA ASN A 179 13.35 -0.30 -15.95
C ASN A 179 11.83 -0.14 -16.13
N GLY A 180 11.19 0.75 -15.36
CA GLY A 180 9.74 0.95 -15.40
C GLY A 180 8.93 -0.16 -14.72
N LYS A 181 9.55 -0.97 -13.85
CA LYS A 181 8.89 -1.98 -13.01
C LYS A 181 8.42 -1.36 -11.70
N PHE A 182 7.29 -1.86 -11.17
CA PHE A 182 6.78 -1.37 -9.89
C PHE A 182 7.69 -1.75 -8.74
N ILE A 183 7.94 -0.79 -7.86
CA ILE A 183 8.55 -1.03 -6.56
C ILE A 183 7.43 -1.42 -5.59
N ASN A 184 7.16 -2.71 -5.48
CA ASN A 184 6.06 -3.29 -4.71
C ASN A 184 6.41 -3.46 -3.23
N PHE A 185 6.46 -2.34 -2.49
CA PHE A 185 6.79 -2.33 -1.06
C PHE A 185 5.92 -3.29 -0.22
N LEU A 186 4.64 -3.47 -0.57
CA LEU A 186 3.73 -4.36 0.16
C LEU A 186 4.16 -5.83 0.16
N LEU A 187 4.99 -6.24 -0.81
CA LEU A 187 5.51 -7.59 -0.97
C LEU A 187 6.96 -7.74 -0.48
N PHE A 188 7.59 -6.68 0.02
CA PHE A 188 8.98 -6.75 0.45
C PHE A 188 9.13 -7.55 1.74
N ASN A 189 10.17 -8.37 1.81
CA ASN A 189 10.65 -8.94 3.07
C ASN A 189 11.56 -7.93 3.80
N GLU A 190 11.97 -8.27 5.02
CA GLU A 190 12.81 -7.39 5.87
C GLU A 190 14.14 -7.01 5.21
N VAL A 191 14.80 -7.95 4.52
CA VAL A 191 16.07 -7.70 3.83
C VAL A 191 15.87 -6.69 2.69
N GLU A 192 14.80 -6.84 1.93
CA GLU A 192 14.46 -5.96 0.80
C GLU A 192 14.07 -4.56 1.28
N ILE A 193 13.33 -4.46 2.40
CA ILE A 193 13.05 -3.19 3.07
C ILE A 193 14.35 -2.46 3.37
N LEU A 194 15.33 -3.14 4.00
CA LEU A 194 16.63 -2.55 4.34
C LEU A 194 17.43 -2.10 3.12
N GLN A 195 17.41 -2.91 2.06
CA GLN A 195 18.09 -2.60 0.80
C GLN A 195 17.43 -1.44 0.04
N SER A 196 16.16 -1.15 0.33
CA SER A 196 15.41 -0.09 -0.35
C SER A 196 15.57 1.31 0.26
N ILE A 197 16.27 1.42 1.39
CA ILE A 197 16.58 2.70 2.03
C ILE A 197 17.43 3.56 1.08
N GLY A 198 16.99 4.80 0.87
CA GLY A 198 17.68 5.77 0.01
C GLY A 198 17.35 5.64 -1.48
N ILE A 199 16.60 4.61 -1.91
CA ILE A 199 16.22 4.45 -3.32
C ILE A 199 15.19 5.52 -3.74
N HIS A 200 14.22 5.84 -2.88
CA HIS A 200 13.18 6.80 -3.20
C HIS A 200 12.67 7.51 -1.92
N PRO A 201 12.45 8.84 -1.92
CA PRO A 201 11.98 9.56 -0.72
C PRO A 201 10.66 9.03 -0.15
N LYS A 202 9.69 8.71 -1.02
CA LYS A 202 8.41 8.08 -0.61
C LYS A 202 8.66 6.69 0.02
N MET A 203 9.66 5.94 -0.44
CA MET A 203 10.02 4.66 0.16
C MET A 203 10.55 4.85 1.57
N ASN A 204 11.47 5.80 1.78
CA ASN A 204 12.00 6.09 3.12
C ASN A 204 10.88 6.41 4.12
N LYS A 205 9.88 7.20 3.71
CA LYS A 205 8.71 7.51 4.54
C LYS A 205 7.85 6.26 4.84
N LEU A 206 7.66 5.37 3.87
CA LEU A 206 6.93 4.10 4.08
C LEU A 206 7.68 3.18 5.05
N ILE A 207 9.00 3.05 4.89
CA ILE A 207 9.85 2.28 5.80
C ILE A 207 9.77 2.88 7.19
N GLU A 208 9.93 4.20 7.33
CA GLU A 208 9.85 4.91 8.61
C GLU A 208 8.53 4.63 9.34
N ASN A 209 7.39 4.81 8.65
CA ASN A 209 6.08 4.53 9.23
C ASN A 209 5.95 3.07 9.70
N GLN A 210 6.42 2.12 8.89
CA GLN A 210 6.38 0.69 9.24
C GLN A 210 7.26 0.38 10.45
N VAL A 211 8.49 0.88 10.50
CA VAL A 211 9.40 0.59 11.62
C VAL A 211 8.98 1.31 12.90
N MET A 212 8.40 2.51 12.82
CA MET A 212 7.84 3.21 13.98
C MET A 212 6.65 2.45 14.58
N LYS A 213 5.77 1.90 13.73
CA LYS A 213 4.69 1.02 14.17
C LYS A 213 5.23 -0.23 14.85
N ASN A 214 6.22 -0.89 14.25
CA ASN A 214 6.88 -2.05 14.83
C ASN A 214 7.54 -1.72 16.18
N LEU A 215 8.20 -0.56 16.30
CA LEU A 215 8.83 -0.11 17.54
C LEU A 215 7.80 0.08 18.66
N SER A 216 6.67 0.72 18.36
CA SER A 216 5.57 0.87 19.31
C SER A 216 5.02 -0.49 19.76
N THR A 217 4.84 -1.43 18.83
CA THR A 217 4.33 -2.78 19.14
C THR A 217 5.30 -3.55 20.03
N VAL A 218 6.57 -3.63 19.64
CA VAL A 218 7.61 -4.36 20.39
C VAL A 218 7.75 -3.81 21.81
N LEU A 219 7.84 -2.48 21.95
CA LEU A 219 7.90 -1.85 23.27
C LEU A 219 6.66 -2.14 24.10
N ASN A 220 5.46 -2.08 23.52
CA ASN A 220 4.22 -2.34 24.24
C ASN A 220 4.08 -3.81 24.67
N GLU A 221 4.34 -4.75 23.78
CA GLU A 221 4.09 -6.17 24.06
C GLU A 221 5.15 -6.76 24.98
N ASP A 222 6.43 -6.53 24.68
CA ASP A 222 7.50 -7.24 25.36
C ASP A 222 7.78 -6.65 26.75
N HIS A 223 7.53 -5.34 26.98
CA HIS A 223 7.60 -4.80 28.35
C HIS A 223 6.53 -5.40 29.26
N VAL A 224 5.32 -5.67 28.74
CA VAL A 224 4.25 -6.32 29.49
C VAL A 224 4.65 -7.74 29.84
N ASN A 225 5.17 -8.49 28.86
CA ASN A 225 5.64 -9.85 29.08
C ASN A 225 6.79 -9.89 30.10
N TYR A 226 7.77 -8.99 30.00
CA TYR A 226 8.87 -8.87 30.96
C TYR A 226 8.36 -8.63 32.39
N ARG A 227 7.46 -7.65 32.56
CA ARG A 227 6.87 -7.31 33.86
C ARG A 227 6.11 -8.49 34.47
N ARG A 228 5.35 -9.22 33.65
CA ARG A 228 4.59 -10.41 34.10
C ARG A 228 5.53 -11.54 34.50
N ALA A 229 6.57 -11.79 33.70
CA ALA A 229 7.58 -12.79 33.99
C ALA A 229 8.31 -12.54 35.33
N ILE A 230 8.68 -11.29 35.64
CA ILE A 230 9.28 -10.94 36.95
C ILE A 230 8.37 -11.33 38.13
N ARG A 231 7.06 -11.23 37.94
CA ARG A 231 6.05 -11.54 38.97
C ARG A 231 5.67 -13.01 39.01
N GLY A 232 6.22 -13.85 38.13
CA GLY A 232 5.80 -15.23 37.95
C GLY A 232 4.39 -15.36 37.37
N GLU A 233 3.88 -14.32 36.70
CA GLU A 233 2.58 -14.35 36.02
C GLU A 233 2.73 -14.96 34.61
N GLU A 234 1.68 -15.60 34.11
CA GLU A 234 1.62 -16.11 32.73
C GLU A 234 1.80 -14.98 31.72
N LEU A 235 2.54 -15.20 30.62
CA LEU A 235 2.77 -14.19 29.59
C LEU A 235 1.47 -13.80 28.88
N MET A 236 1.35 -12.53 28.46
CA MET A 236 0.17 -12.04 27.74
C MET A 236 0.29 -12.28 26.23
N PHE A 237 1.49 -12.12 25.68
CA PHE A 237 1.74 -12.26 24.24
C PHE A 237 2.59 -13.52 23.98
N LEU A 238 1.97 -14.57 23.44
CA LEU A 238 2.58 -15.91 23.38
C LEU A 238 3.34 -16.21 22.09
N ASN A 239 3.06 -15.47 21.00
CA ASN A 239 3.69 -15.69 19.69
C ASN A 239 5.03 -14.96 19.59
N LYS A 240 5.99 -15.33 20.43
CA LYS A 240 7.29 -14.63 20.56
C LYS A 240 8.46 -15.61 20.48
N PRO A 241 9.64 -15.16 20.01
CA PRO A 241 10.81 -16.03 19.81
C PRO A 241 11.54 -16.38 21.12
N TYR A 242 11.03 -15.92 22.27
CA TYR A 242 11.64 -16.06 23.59
C TYR A 242 10.82 -16.98 24.50
N GLY A 243 11.48 -17.55 25.51
CA GLY A 243 10.83 -18.34 26.57
C GLY A 243 10.16 -17.47 27.63
N THR A 244 9.88 -18.07 28.79
CA THR A 244 9.24 -17.36 29.93
C THR A 244 10.22 -16.64 30.85
N ASN A 245 11.52 -16.76 30.61
CA ASN A 245 12.55 -16.14 31.43
C ASN A 245 12.56 -14.60 31.23
N PRO A 246 12.51 -13.79 32.31
CA PRO A 246 12.52 -12.33 32.20
C PRO A 246 13.72 -11.77 31.41
N GLU A 247 14.92 -12.29 31.62
CA GLU A 247 16.13 -11.77 30.97
C GLU A 247 16.14 -12.08 29.48
N ASP A 248 15.63 -13.24 29.06
CA ASP A 248 15.48 -13.58 27.64
C ASP A 248 14.49 -12.63 26.94
N ILE A 249 13.37 -12.30 27.62
CA ILE A 249 12.38 -11.35 27.11
C ILE A 249 13.01 -9.96 26.94
N MET A 250 13.71 -9.45 27.95
CA MET A 250 14.33 -8.12 27.88
C MET A 250 15.46 -8.07 26.85
N ASN A 251 16.30 -9.11 26.76
CA ASN A 251 17.36 -9.18 25.76
C ASN A 251 16.77 -9.17 24.34
N SER A 252 15.69 -9.91 24.10
CA SER A 252 14.99 -9.91 22.81
C SER A 252 14.37 -8.54 22.49
N LEU A 253 13.72 -7.90 23.48
CA LEU A 253 13.17 -6.55 23.38
C LEU A 253 14.25 -5.53 23.00
N LEU A 254 15.35 -5.46 23.76
CA LEU A 254 16.44 -4.51 23.52
C LEU A 254 17.14 -4.76 22.18
N THR A 255 17.27 -6.03 21.76
CA THR A 255 17.83 -6.39 20.45
C THR A 255 16.93 -5.86 19.33
N SER A 256 15.62 -6.14 19.42
CA SER A 256 14.62 -5.68 18.43
C SER A 256 14.57 -4.15 18.35
N VAL A 257 14.60 -3.46 19.50
CA VAL A 257 14.65 -1.98 19.53
C VAL A 257 15.93 -1.49 18.87
N ARG A 258 17.10 -2.05 19.20
CA ARG A 258 18.39 -1.65 18.60
C ARG A 258 18.40 -1.84 17.09
N GLU A 259 17.86 -2.95 16.59
CA GLU A 259 17.72 -3.21 15.16
C GLU A 259 16.85 -2.15 14.48
N ILE A 260 15.70 -1.81 15.07
CA ILE A 260 14.83 -0.74 14.54
C ILE A 260 15.53 0.63 14.57
N LEU A 261 16.22 0.97 15.66
CA LEU A 261 16.99 2.22 15.75
C LEU A 261 18.09 2.28 14.68
N ASN A 262 18.75 1.16 14.37
CA ASN A 262 19.71 1.12 13.26
C ASN A 262 19.06 1.44 11.91
N ILE A 263 17.81 1.03 11.69
CA ILE A 263 17.04 1.38 10.48
C ILE A 263 16.75 2.88 10.45
N LEU A 264 16.24 3.44 11.55
CA LEU A 264 15.97 4.88 11.67
C LEU A 264 17.25 5.72 11.48
N ASN A 265 18.40 5.23 11.96
CA ASN A 265 19.69 5.87 11.73
C ASN A 265 20.08 5.87 10.24
N LYS A 266 19.87 4.75 9.54
CA LYS A 266 20.10 4.66 8.08
C LYS A 266 19.15 5.56 7.28
N LEU A 267 17.93 5.77 7.78
CA LEU A 267 16.97 6.71 7.21
C LEU A 267 17.30 8.18 7.51
N GLY A 268 18.22 8.45 8.44
CA GLY A 268 18.57 9.79 8.88
C GLY A 268 17.55 10.42 9.84
N SER A 269 16.60 9.65 10.39
CA SER A 269 15.56 10.14 11.30
C SER A 269 15.83 9.88 12.77
N LEU A 270 16.92 9.18 13.10
CA LEU A 270 17.34 8.96 14.50
C LEU A 270 18.21 10.11 15.03
N THR A 271 17.73 10.81 16.06
CA THR A 271 18.48 11.87 16.75
C THR A 271 19.47 11.30 17.78
N GLU A 272 20.53 12.06 18.09
CA GLU A 272 21.49 11.70 19.15
C GLU A 272 20.82 11.62 20.53
N GLU A 273 19.81 12.45 20.79
CA GLU A 273 19.00 12.39 22.01
C GLU A 273 18.27 11.05 22.15
N LYS A 274 17.68 10.54 21.07
CA LYS A 274 17.01 9.23 21.05
C LYS A 274 18.01 8.07 21.21
N LYS A 275 19.22 8.18 20.65
CA LYS A 275 20.31 7.20 20.87
C LYS A 275 20.73 7.17 22.34
N ALA A 276 21.00 8.33 22.93
CA ALA A 276 21.41 8.46 24.33
C ALA A 276 20.32 7.96 25.29
N LEU A 277 19.04 8.22 24.97
CA LEU A 277 17.91 7.67 25.69
C LEU A 277 17.96 6.14 25.68
N PHE A 278 18.01 5.50 24.50
CA PHE A 278 18.06 4.05 24.42
C PHE A 278 19.25 3.44 25.19
N GLU A 279 20.45 4.01 25.07
CA GLU A 279 21.63 3.54 25.78
C GLU A 279 21.52 3.67 27.31
N THR A 280 20.85 4.71 27.79
CA THR A 280 20.58 4.87 29.23
C THR A 280 19.61 3.81 29.72
N TYR A 281 18.45 3.68 29.06
CA TYR A 281 17.36 2.79 29.47
C TYR A 281 17.67 1.30 29.26
N SER A 282 18.56 0.96 28.32
CA SER A 282 19.03 -0.41 28.11
C SER A 282 19.99 -0.91 29.19
N ARG A 283 20.66 0.00 29.93
CA ARG A 283 21.62 -0.36 30.99
C ARG A 283 21.00 -0.41 32.38
N ASN A 284 19.97 0.38 32.63
CA ASN A 284 19.41 0.58 33.97
C ASN A 284 18.02 -0.04 34.16
N TYR A 285 17.47 -0.78 33.19
CA TYR A 285 16.10 -1.32 33.26
C TYR A 285 15.81 -2.12 34.54
N ARG A 286 16.82 -2.81 35.11
CA ARG A 286 16.69 -3.59 36.35
C ARG A 286 16.43 -2.74 37.59
N GLU A 287 16.82 -1.47 37.55
CA GLU A 287 16.73 -0.52 38.67
C GLU A 287 15.51 0.41 38.55
N MET A 288 14.71 0.24 37.49
CA MET A 288 13.59 1.12 37.16
C MET A 288 12.24 0.42 37.31
N ASP A 289 11.23 1.18 37.71
CA ASP A 289 9.84 0.75 37.54
C ASP A 289 9.54 0.58 36.04
N MET A 290 8.98 -0.56 35.66
CA MET A 290 8.77 -0.91 34.25
C MET A 290 7.73 -0.06 33.54
N TYR A 291 6.76 0.53 34.25
CA TYR A 291 5.82 1.47 33.64
C TYR A 291 6.51 2.79 33.32
N LYS A 292 7.37 3.26 34.23
CA LYS A 292 8.21 4.43 33.99
C LYS A 292 9.19 4.18 32.83
N TRP A 293 9.89 3.04 32.84
CA TRP A 293 10.78 2.61 31.76
C TRP A 293 10.04 2.62 30.41
N TYR A 294 8.86 2.02 30.34
CA TYR A 294 8.05 2.00 29.11
C TYR A 294 7.66 3.42 28.68
N ALA A 295 7.12 4.23 29.59
CA ALA A 295 6.70 5.59 29.30
C ALA A 295 7.84 6.43 28.70
N ASP A 296 9.04 6.32 29.26
CA ASP A 296 10.23 6.99 28.75
C ASP A 296 10.72 6.43 27.41
N MET A 297 10.72 5.11 27.25
CA MET A 297 11.09 4.46 25.97
C MET A 297 10.10 4.77 24.84
N THR A 298 8.84 5.13 25.14
CA THR A 298 7.91 5.57 24.10
C THR A 298 8.33 6.85 23.39
N LYS A 299 9.23 7.65 23.98
CA LYS A 299 9.83 8.84 23.35
C LYS A 299 10.69 8.50 22.13
N LEU A 300 11.04 7.23 21.93
CA LEU A 300 11.78 6.81 20.73
C LEU A 300 10.92 6.93 19.46
N TYR A 301 9.62 6.69 19.54
CA TYR A 301 8.70 6.70 18.39
C TYR A 301 7.63 7.81 18.42
N LYS A 302 7.53 8.53 19.54
CA LYS A 302 6.81 9.81 19.61
C LYS A 302 7.72 10.94 19.10
#